data_AF-A0A3M2JU46-F1
#
_entry.id   AF-A0A3M2JU46-F1
#
_cell.length_a   1.000
_cell.length_b   1.000
_cell.length_c   1.000
_cell.angle_alpha   90.00
_cell.angle_beta   90.00
_cell.angle_gamma   90.00
#
_symmetry.space_group_name_H-M   'P 1'
#
loop_
_entity.id
_entity.type
_entity.pdbx_description
1 polymer ?
#
loop_
_entity_poly.entity_id
_entity_poly.type
_entity_poly.pdbx_seq_one_letter_code
_entity_poly.pdbx_strand_id
1 'polypeptide(L)'
;MVHLAVVYVRNRLFDAGILRPHRLPRPVVSVGNVQIGGTGKTPLVRELIRLLEDRGYRVAVLTRGYRRRSREPLIVKAADNRPAPAPGDERLSEGGAKGGKISPEQIGDEPTLLLSALRRGVLGVGRQRHKVGAAVLGAAEVDLFLLDDGFQHRRLHRDVDICLIDVSRWPGHPFLFPLSSLRDARSSLRRAHVIILTKYEQCSGRADALEASLRRRYRIPVLRGGYQVVGWERLISG
;
A
#
# COMPACT_ATOMS: atom_id res chain seq x y z
N MET A 1 -17.71 -20.17 2.10
CA MET A 1 -16.96 -21.40 1.74
C MET A 1 -16.33 -21.30 0.35
N VAL A 2 -17.10 -21.13 -0.73
CA VAL A 2 -16.57 -21.12 -2.12
C VAL A 2 -15.48 -20.06 -2.38
N HIS A 3 -15.66 -18.82 -1.91
CA HIS A 3 -14.67 -17.75 -2.12
C HIS A 3 -13.30 -18.06 -1.49
N LEU A 4 -13.28 -18.60 -0.27
CA LEU A 4 -12.03 -18.97 0.42
C LEU A 4 -11.33 -20.12 -0.30
N ALA A 5 -12.09 -21.10 -0.81
CA ALA A 5 -11.54 -22.20 -1.60
C ALA A 5 -10.89 -21.69 -2.90
N VAL A 6 -11.56 -20.78 -3.63
CA VAL A 6 -11.00 -20.18 -4.85
C VAL A 6 -9.72 -19.40 -4.56
N VAL A 7 -9.70 -18.59 -3.49
CA VAL A 7 -8.51 -17.84 -3.08
C VAL A 7 -7.38 -18.80 -2.68
N TYR A 8 -7.69 -19.86 -1.94
CA TYR A 8 -6.72 -20.88 -1.52
C TYR A 8 -6.11 -21.59 -2.72
N VAL A 9 -6.93 -22.14 -3.63
CA VAL A 9 -6.46 -22.82 -4.84
C VAL A 9 -5.61 -21.87 -5.68
N ARG A 10 -6.08 -20.65 -5.92
CA ARG A 10 -5.32 -19.65 -6.67
C ARG A 10 -3.95 -19.39 -6.04
N ASN A 11 -3.89 -19.25 -4.71
CA ASN A 11 -2.62 -19.05 -4.01
C ASN A 11 -1.69 -20.27 -4.20
N ARG A 12 -2.21 -21.49 -4.10
CA ARG A 12 -1.43 -22.72 -4.32
C ARG A 12 -0.90 -22.82 -5.75
N LEU A 13 -1.68 -22.39 -6.75
CA LEU A 13 -1.21 -22.34 -8.14
C LEU A 13 -0.06 -21.35 -8.36
N PHE A 14 -0.07 -20.20 -7.67
CA PHE A 14 1.08 -19.29 -7.67
C PHE A 14 2.27 -19.84 -6.88
N ASP A 15 2.03 -20.51 -5.74
CA ASP A 15 3.10 -21.14 -4.94
C ASP A 15 3.79 -22.27 -5.72
N ALA A 16 3.04 -23.01 -6.52
CA ALA A 16 3.54 -24.08 -7.38
C ALA A 16 4.19 -23.57 -8.69
N GLY A 17 4.19 -22.26 -8.95
CA GLY A 17 4.73 -21.68 -10.19
C GLY A 17 3.89 -21.92 -11.45
N ILE A 18 2.69 -22.52 -11.32
CA ILE A 18 1.75 -22.75 -12.43
C ILE A 18 1.24 -21.42 -12.98
N LEU A 19 0.87 -20.49 -12.08
CA LEU A 19 0.53 -19.13 -12.46
C LEU A 19 1.78 -18.25 -12.36
N ARG A 20 2.17 -17.63 -13.48
CA ARG A 20 3.32 -16.71 -13.53
C ARG A 20 2.87 -15.27 -13.30
N PRO A 21 3.51 -14.51 -12.39
CA PRO A 21 3.24 -13.09 -12.25
C PRO A 21 3.76 -12.30 -13.45
N HIS A 22 3.02 -11.26 -13.85
CA HIS A 22 3.55 -10.25 -14.75
C HIS A 22 4.66 -9.46 -14.07
N ARG A 23 5.69 -9.06 -14.80
CA ARG A 23 6.76 -8.18 -14.32
C ARG A 23 6.62 -6.81 -14.97
N LEU A 24 6.88 -5.75 -14.20
CA LEU A 24 7.11 -4.42 -14.73
C LEU A 24 8.62 -4.22 -14.92
N PRO A 25 9.05 -3.35 -15.84
CA PRO A 25 10.47 -3.09 -16.10
C PRO A 25 11.17 -2.30 -14.98
N ARG A 26 10.43 -1.82 -13.97
CA ARG A 26 10.96 -1.11 -12.80
C ARG A 26 10.65 -1.89 -11.53
N PRO A 27 11.49 -1.75 -10.48
CA PRO A 27 11.26 -2.40 -9.19
C PRO A 27 9.86 -2.11 -8.63
N VAL A 28 9.25 -3.12 -8.01
CA VAL A 28 7.93 -3.06 -7.40
C VAL A 28 8.05 -3.41 -5.91
N VAL A 29 7.75 -2.45 -5.05
CA VAL A 29 7.61 -2.64 -3.60
C VAL A 29 6.13 -2.70 -3.26
N SER A 30 5.73 -3.69 -2.47
CA SER A 30 4.34 -3.87 -2.05
C SER A 30 4.22 -3.67 -0.55
N VAL A 31 3.19 -2.93 -0.15
CA VAL A 31 2.74 -2.84 1.23
C VAL A 31 1.39 -3.54 1.32
N GLY A 32 1.26 -4.47 2.26
CA GLY A 32 -0.02 -5.11 2.53
C GLY A 32 -0.07 -5.78 3.88
N ASN A 33 -1.08 -6.61 4.09
CA ASN A 33 -1.29 -7.31 5.36
C ASN A 33 -1.98 -8.66 5.15
N VAL A 34 -1.96 -9.49 6.19
CA VAL A 34 -2.68 -10.79 6.22
C VAL A 34 -3.96 -10.75 7.07
N GLN A 35 -4.32 -9.60 7.64
CA GLN A 35 -5.50 -9.42 8.49
C GLN A 35 -6.59 -8.61 7.78
N ILE A 36 -7.82 -8.66 8.28
CA ILE A 36 -8.91 -7.78 7.89
C ILE A 36 -8.93 -6.57 8.82
N GLY A 37 -9.23 -5.39 8.27
CA GLY A 37 -9.27 -4.12 8.98
C GLY A 37 -8.01 -3.26 8.79
N GLY A 38 -8.02 -2.08 9.40
CA GLY A 38 -6.95 -1.08 9.29
C GLY A 38 -5.70 -1.49 10.05
N THR A 39 -4.69 -1.97 9.33
CA THR A 39 -3.37 -2.37 9.87
C THR A 39 -2.32 -1.26 9.81
N GLY A 40 -2.66 -0.08 9.30
CA GLY A 40 -1.72 1.03 9.15
C GLY A 40 -1.02 1.12 7.79
N LYS A 41 -1.53 0.43 6.76
CA LYS A 41 -0.94 0.42 5.41
C LYS A 41 -0.83 1.82 4.81
N THR A 42 -1.94 2.55 4.76
CA THR A 42 -1.98 3.86 4.08
C THR A 42 -1.00 4.86 4.71
N PRO A 43 -0.92 5.03 6.04
CA PRO A 43 0.12 5.84 6.65
C PRO A 43 1.55 5.39 6.31
N LEU A 44 1.84 4.07 6.30
CA LEU A 44 3.17 3.58 5.93
C LEU A 44 3.49 3.88 4.46
N VAL A 45 2.52 3.69 3.55
CA VAL A 45 2.71 4.00 2.13
C VAL A 45 3.02 5.49 1.95
N ARG A 46 2.32 6.39 2.66
CA ARG A 46 2.61 7.84 2.63
C ARG A 46 4.03 8.15 3.11
N GLU A 47 4.48 7.49 4.17
CA GLU A 47 5.83 7.67 4.68
C GLU A 47 6.88 7.15 3.70
N LEU A 48 6.65 5.98 3.08
CA LEU A 48 7.53 5.45 2.04
C LEU A 48 7.60 6.36 0.82
N ILE A 49 6.48 6.98 0.41
CA ILE A 49 6.48 7.96 -0.68
C ILE A 49 7.42 9.11 -0.34
N ARG A 50 7.26 9.74 0.83
CA ARG A 50 8.10 10.86 1.28
C ARG A 50 9.57 10.46 1.33
N LEU A 51 9.88 9.36 2.00
CA LEU A 51 11.25 8.85 2.15
C LEU A 51 11.93 8.56 0.81
N LEU A 52 11.19 8.12 -0.21
CA LEU A 52 11.74 7.81 -1.53
C LEU A 52 11.87 9.07 -2.39
N GLU A 53 10.89 9.97 -2.35
CA GLU A 53 10.96 11.24 -3.08
C GLU A 53 12.04 12.18 -2.50
N ASP A 54 12.24 12.20 -1.18
CA ASP A 54 13.31 12.95 -0.52
C ASP A 54 14.71 12.42 -0.89
N ARG A 55 14.79 11.14 -1.30
CA ARG A 55 15.99 10.53 -1.89
C ARG A 55 16.10 10.76 -3.40
N GLY A 56 15.16 11.49 -4.01
CA GLY A 56 15.16 11.85 -5.42
C GLY A 56 14.50 10.83 -6.36
N TYR A 57 13.87 9.78 -5.85
CA TYR A 57 13.21 8.78 -6.70
C TYR A 57 11.86 9.27 -7.23
N ARG A 58 11.56 8.96 -8.49
CA ARG A 58 10.24 9.15 -9.11
C ARG A 58 9.36 7.94 -8.82
N VAL A 59 8.47 8.11 -7.85
CA VAL A 59 7.63 7.02 -7.33
C VAL A 59 6.30 6.94 -8.08
N ALA A 60 5.89 5.74 -8.46
CA ALA A 60 4.53 5.47 -8.93
C ALA A 60 3.74 4.64 -7.93
N VAL A 61 2.65 5.20 -7.39
CA VAL A 61 1.79 4.51 -6.44
C VAL A 61 0.64 3.85 -7.18
N LEU A 62 0.46 2.53 -7.04
CA LEU A 62 -0.63 1.79 -7.66
C LEU A 62 -1.66 1.37 -6.61
N THR A 63 -2.86 1.94 -6.68
CA THR A 63 -3.97 1.68 -5.72
C THR A 63 -5.27 1.31 -6.44
N ARG A 64 -6.18 0.60 -5.75
CA ARG A 64 -7.29 -0.13 -6.41
C ARG A 64 -8.37 0.83 -6.87
N GLY A 65 -8.55 1.92 -6.12
CA GLY A 65 -9.68 2.83 -6.27
C GLY A 65 -10.97 2.16 -5.82
N TYR A 66 -11.10 1.92 -4.51
CA TYR A 66 -12.39 1.48 -3.96
C TYR A 66 -13.45 2.55 -4.25
N ARG A 67 -14.66 2.12 -4.64
CA ARG A 67 -15.84 2.97 -4.99
C ARG A 67 -15.79 3.77 -6.30
N ARG A 68 -14.82 3.54 -7.19
CA ARG A 68 -14.85 4.17 -8.53
C ARG A 68 -15.97 3.63 -9.42
N ARG A 69 -16.59 4.53 -10.20
CA ARG A 69 -17.60 4.20 -11.23
C ARG A 69 -16.98 3.66 -12.53
N SER A 70 -15.80 4.17 -12.92
CA SER A 70 -15.09 3.75 -14.13
C SER A 70 -14.14 2.57 -13.88
N ARG A 71 -14.06 1.66 -14.87
CA ARG A 71 -13.15 0.49 -14.86
C ARG A 71 -11.80 0.78 -15.50
N GLU A 72 -11.66 1.88 -16.21
CA GLU A 72 -10.43 2.25 -16.90
C GLU A 72 -9.33 2.67 -15.91
N PRO A 73 -8.04 2.41 -16.21
CA PRO A 73 -6.93 2.98 -15.46
C PRO A 73 -7.06 4.51 -15.41
N LEU A 74 -6.93 5.08 -14.21
CA LEU A 74 -6.82 6.53 -14.03
C LEU A 74 -5.40 6.83 -13.61
N ILE A 75 -4.71 7.69 -14.37
CA ILE A 75 -3.34 8.11 -14.10
C ILE A 75 -3.37 9.58 -13.73
N VAL A 76 -2.77 9.91 -12.59
CA VAL A 76 -2.72 11.29 -12.07
C VAL A 76 -1.29 11.62 -11.71
N LYS A 77 -0.69 12.61 -12.38
CA LYS A 77 0.62 13.14 -12.01
C LYS A 77 0.45 14.12 -10.85
N ALA A 78 1.26 14.00 -9.81
CA ALA A 78 1.14 14.88 -8.64
C ALA A 78 1.36 16.35 -8.99
N ALA A 79 2.29 16.62 -9.94
CA ALA A 79 2.58 17.98 -10.41
C ALA A 79 1.35 18.69 -11.01
N ASP A 80 0.46 17.94 -11.65
CA ASP A 80 -0.75 18.45 -12.32
C ASP A 80 -1.93 18.62 -11.35
N ASN A 81 -1.81 18.10 -10.11
CA ASN A 81 -2.87 18.12 -9.10
C ASN A 81 -2.37 18.68 -7.75
N ARG A 82 -1.42 19.63 -7.78
CA ARG A 82 -0.98 20.31 -6.57
C ARG A 82 -2.14 21.10 -5.96
N PRO A 83 -2.41 20.96 -4.64
CA PRO A 83 -3.30 21.89 -3.95
C PRO A 83 -2.75 23.31 -4.12
N ALA A 84 -3.64 24.31 -4.21
CA ALA A 84 -3.22 25.67 -3.97
C ALA A 84 -2.52 25.72 -2.59
N PRO A 85 -1.40 26.46 -2.44
CA PRO A 85 -0.71 26.56 -1.16
C PRO A 85 -1.69 26.99 -0.08
N ALA A 86 -1.56 26.42 1.12
CA ALA A 86 -2.34 26.87 2.27
C ALA A 86 -2.04 28.35 2.54
N PRO A 87 -3.01 29.17 3.01
CA PRO A 87 -2.73 30.55 3.38
C PRO A 87 -1.58 30.60 4.40
N GLY A 88 -0.44 31.19 4.02
CA GLY A 88 0.76 31.32 4.87
C GLY A 88 1.93 30.37 4.57
N ASP A 89 1.86 29.52 3.55
CA ASP A 89 3.01 28.68 3.14
C ASP A 89 3.83 29.38 2.05
N GLU A 90 4.88 30.13 2.46
CA GLU A 90 5.76 30.91 1.57
C GLU A 90 6.70 30.07 0.71
N ARG A 91 6.69 28.73 0.83
CA ARG A 91 7.74 27.89 0.23
C ARG A 91 7.57 27.53 -1.24
N LEU A 92 6.46 27.87 -1.91
CA LEU A 92 6.24 27.49 -3.31
C LEU A 92 5.41 28.54 -4.08
N SER A 93 5.95 29.74 -4.23
CA SER A 93 5.45 30.77 -5.13
C SER A 93 6.30 30.87 -6.40
N GLU A 94 6.57 29.76 -7.10
CA GLU A 94 7.13 29.81 -8.45
C GLU A 94 6.75 28.56 -9.26
N GLY A 95 5.99 28.75 -10.35
CA GLY A 95 5.65 27.71 -11.33
C GLY A 95 4.17 27.33 -11.35
N GLY A 96 3.36 28.14 -12.04
CA GLY A 96 1.92 27.90 -12.24
C GLY A 96 1.61 26.55 -12.89
N ALA A 97 0.83 25.72 -12.20
CA ALA A 97 0.31 24.47 -12.74
C ALA A 97 -1.03 24.71 -13.45
N LYS A 98 -1.03 24.67 -14.79
CA LYS A 98 -2.23 24.44 -15.60
C LYS A 98 -2.61 22.95 -15.54
N GLY A 99 -3.31 22.53 -14.50
CA GLY A 99 -3.82 21.17 -14.38
C GLY A 99 -5.19 21.18 -13.72
N GLY A 100 -6.21 20.66 -14.42
CA GLY A 100 -7.56 20.56 -13.87
C GLY A 100 -7.58 19.67 -12.64
N LYS A 101 -7.98 20.22 -11.49
CA LYS A 101 -8.05 19.51 -10.21
C LYS A 101 -9.00 18.32 -10.32
N ILE A 102 -8.48 17.10 -10.20
CA ILE A 102 -9.30 15.88 -10.18
C ILE A 102 -9.95 15.77 -8.80
N SER A 103 -11.27 15.61 -8.75
CA SER A 103 -12.04 15.67 -7.50
C SER A 103 -11.96 14.35 -6.71
N PRO A 104 -12.05 14.38 -5.36
CA PRO A 104 -12.07 13.17 -4.54
C PRO A 104 -13.16 12.17 -4.95
N GLU A 105 -14.30 12.66 -5.44
CA GLU A 105 -15.41 11.84 -5.92
C GLU A 105 -15.04 11.01 -7.16
N GLN A 106 -14.05 11.46 -7.94
CA GLN A 106 -13.56 10.78 -9.13
C GLN A 106 -12.52 9.70 -8.81
N ILE A 107 -11.68 9.91 -7.79
CA ILE A 107 -10.55 9.03 -7.46
C ILE A 107 -10.85 8.11 -6.27
N GLY A 108 -11.56 8.60 -5.26
CA GLY A 108 -11.87 7.97 -3.97
C GLY A 108 -10.97 8.46 -2.82
N ASP A 109 -11.42 8.26 -1.58
CA ASP A 109 -10.79 8.80 -0.37
C ASP A 109 -9.35 8.29 -0.15
N GLU A 110 -9.14 6.97 -0.18
CA GLU A 110 -7.82 6.34 -0.01
C GLU A 110 -6.82 6.79 -1.09
N PRO A 111 -7.15 6.71 -2.40
CA PRO A 111 -6.29 7.26 -3.46
C PRO A 111 -5.99 8.75 -3.31
N THR A 112 -6.97 9.56 -2.87
CA THR A 112 -6.78 11.01 -2.65
C THR A 112 -5.72 11.25 -1.57
N LEU A 113 -5.76 10.48 -0.48
CA LEU A 113 -4.78 10.56 0.60
C LEU A 113 -3.38 10.11 0.17
N LEU A 114 -3.27 9.15 -0.75
CA LEU A 114 -1.99 8.76 -1.34
C LEU A 114 -1.47 9.82 -2.32
N LEU A 115 -2.37 10.43 -3.10
CA LEU A 115 -2.02 11.50 -4.03
C LEU A 115 -1.44 12.71 -3.31
N SER A 116 -2.03 13.11 -2.17
CA SER A 116 -1.55 14.25 -1.39
C SER A 116 -0.16 14.03 -0.76
N ALA A 117 0.31 12.78 -0.70
CA ALA A 117 1.67 12.48 -0.24
C ALA A 117 2.72 12.55 -1.37
N LEU A 118 2.31 12.51 -2.64
CA LEU A 118 3.21 12.60 -3.78
C LEU A 118 3.51 14.07 -4.11
N ARG A 119 4.79 14.41 -4.26
CA ARG A 119 5.26 15.74 -4.69
C ARG A 119 5.59 15.73 -6.18
N ARG A 120 6.22 14.65 -6.66
CA ARG A 120 6.75 14.52 -8.03
C ARG A 120 6.32 13.22 -8.72
N GLY A 121 5.81 12.27 -7.96
CA GLY A 121 5.39 10.96 -8.45
C GLY A 121 4.03 10.94 -9.15
N VAL A 122 3.58 9.71 -9.42
CA VAL A 122 2.36 9.44 -10.19
C VAL A 122 1.47 8.46 -9.43
N LEU A 123 0.18 8.75 -9.37
CA LEU A 123 -0.83 7.84 -8.86
C LEU A 123 -1.49 7.10 -10.02
N GLY A 124 -1.43 5.77 -9.99
CA GLY A 124 -2.16 4.89 -10.88
C GLY A 124 -3.28 4.17 -10.16
N VAL A 125 -4.53 4.35 -10.63
CA VAL A 125 -5.71 3.75 -10.01
C VAL A 125 -6.38 2.76 -10.94
N GLY A 126 -6.54 1.50 -10.48
CA GLY A 126 -7.29 0.49 -11.23
C GLY A 126 -7.06 -0.95 -10.76
N ARG A 127 -8.01 -1.86 -11.05
CA ARG A 127 -7.99 -3.25 -10.51
C ARG A 127 -6.84 -4.11 -11.04
N GLN A 128 -6.39 -3.88 -12.28
CA GLN A 128 -5.35 -4.69 -12.91
C GLN A 128 -3.99 -3.98 -12.83
N ARG A 129 -3.26 -4.20 -11.71
CA ARG A 129 -1.99 -3.48 -11.44
C ARG A 129 -0.97 -3.50 -12.57
N HIS A 130 -0.86 -4.61 -13.31
CA HIS A 130 0.08 -4.69 -14.43
C HIS A 130 -0.29 -3.71 -15.56
N LYS A 131 -1.59 -3.63 -15.94
CA LYS A 131 -2.07 -2.68 -16.96
C LYS A 131 -1.94 -1.23 -16.49
N VAL A 132 -2.26 -0.97 -15.22
CA VAL A 132 -2.10 0.36 -14.63
C VAL A 132 -0.62 0.75 -14.63
N GLY A 133 0.28 -0.15 -14.22
CA GLY A 133 1.72 0.08 -14.26
C GLY A 133 2.23 0.35 -15.68
N ALA A 134 1.76 -0.39 -16.69
CA ALA A 134 2.10 -0.14 -18.09
C ALA A 134 1.59 1.23 -18.56
N ALA A 135 0.36 1.61 -18.21
CA ALA A 135 -0.19 2.93 -18.53
C ALA A 135 0.60 4.07 -17.85
N VAL A 136 1.04 3.88 -16.60
CA VAL A 136 1.92 4.83 -15.91
C VAL A 136 3.24 5.01 -16.67
N LEU A 137 3.88 3.92 -17.11
CA LEU A 137 5.15 3.99 -17.86
C LEU A 137 5.00 4.70 -19.21
N GLY A 138 3.83 4.61 -19.84
CA GLY A 138 3.53 5.38 -21.06
C GLY A 138 3.28 6.87 -20.81
N ALA A 139 2.95 7.26 -19.56
CA ALA A 139 2.56 8.63 -19.23
C ALA A 139 3.65 9.43 -18.51
N ALA A 140 4.56 8.77 -17.79
CA ALA A 140 5.58 9.42 -16.98
C ALA A 140 6.82 8.54 -16.78
N GLU A 141 7.95 9.20 -16.53
CA GLU A 141 9.16 8.52 -16.10
C GLU A 141 9.06 8.13 -14.61
N VAL A 142 9.38 6.88 -14.32
CA VAL A 142 9.23 6.26 -13.00
C VAL A 142 10.44 5.39 -12.73
N ASP A 143 10.97 5.50 -11.51
CA ASP A 143 12.11 4.71 -11.06
C ASP A 143 11.65 3.46 -10.32
N LEU A 144 10.51 3.50 -9.62
CA LEU A 144 9.94 2.37 -8.88
C LEU A 144 8.43 2.49 -8.69
N PHE A 145 7.78 1.35 -8.45
CA PHE A 145 6.37 1.24 -8.08
C PHE A 145 6.17 0.92 -6.60
N LEU A 146 5.22 1.60 -5.96
CA LEU A 146 4.67 1.24 -4.66
C LEU A 146 3.24 0.70 -4.82
N LEU A 147 2.97 -0.51 -4.33
CA LEU A 147 1.61 -1.08 -4.29
C LEU A 147 0.98 -0.84 -2.93
N ASP A 148 -0.18 -0.18 -2.93
CA ASP A 148 -1.07 -0.14 -1.78
C ASP A 148 -2.02 -1.35 -1.79
N ASP A 149 -2.05 -2.07 -0.67
CA ASP A 149 -2.67 -3.39 -0.48
C ASP A 149 -2.20 -4.45 -1.49
N GLY A 150 -0.90 -4.50 -1.77
CA GLY A 150 -0.30 -5.36 -2.80
C GLY A 150 -0.12 -6.83 -2.40
N PHE A 151 -0.19 -7.18 -1.12
CA PHE A 151 0.20 -8.51 -0.63
C PHE A 151 -0.63 -9.66 -1.22
N GLN A 152 -1.90 -9.39 -1.57
CA GLN A 152 -2.78 -10.37 -2.21
C GLN A 152 -2.69 -10.35 -3.74
N HIS A 153 -2.08 -9.33 -4.33
CA HIS A 153 -2.05 -9.11 -5.77
C HIS A 153 -0.91 -9.87 -6.44
N ARG A 154 -0.96 -11.20 -6.30
CA ARG A 154 0.08 -12.13 -6.78
C ARG A 154 0.28 -12.16 -8.29
N ARG A 155 -0.64 -11.56 -9.06
CA ARG A 155 -0.54 -11.43 -10.53
C ARG A 155 0.53 -10.44 -10.97
N LEU A 156 0.98 -9.54 -10.09
CA LEU A 156 2.14 -8.68 -10.35
C LEU A 156 3.31 -9.19 -9.50
N HIS A 157 4.51 -9.22 -10.08
CA HIS A 157 5.75 -9.51 -9.37
C HIS A 157 6.08 -8.35 -8.42
N ARG A 158 6.66 -8.68 -7.26
CA ARG A 158 7.14 -7.71 -6.29
C ARG A 158 8.57 -8.07 -5.96
N ASP A 159 9.46 -7.09 -6.05
CA ASP A 159 10.86 -7.23 -5.68
C ASP A 159 11.04 -7.12 -4.16
N VAL A 160 10.13 -6.37 -3.50
CA VAL A 160 10.01 -6.32 -2.04
C VAL A 160 8.54 -6.41 -1.64
N ASP A 161 8.25 -7.24 -0.64
CA ASP A 161 6.92 -7.39 -0.03
C ASP A 161 7.03 -7.06 1.47
N ILE A 162 6.40 -5.96 1.88
CA ILE A 162 6.28 -5.52 3.27
C ILE A 162 4.90 -5.94 3.77
N CYS A 163 4.86 -6.74 4.84
CA CYS A 163 3.61 -7.20 5.45
C CYS A 163 3.41 -6.60 6.83
N LEU A 164 2.30 -5.89 7.02
CA LEU A 164 1.90 -5.34 8.31
C LEU A 164 1.10 -6.39 9.10
N ILE A 165 1.34 -6.41 10.40
CA ILE A 165 0.59 -7.19 11.38
C ILE A 165 0.14 -6.27 12.50
N ASP A 166 -1.17 -6.13 12.67
CA ASP A 166 -1.77 -5.48 13.83
C ASP A 166 -1.71 -6.46 15.01
N VAL A 167 -0.86 -6.12 15.99
CA VAL A 167 -0.58 -6.96 17.17
C VAL A 167 -1.83 -7.14 18.02
N SER A 168 -2.64 -6.09 18.18
CA SER A 168 -3.86 -6.12 19.00
C SER A 168 -4.87 -7.15 18.51
N ARG A 169 -4.89 -7.39 17.20
CA ARG A 169 -5.83 -8.29 16.53
C ARG A 169 -5.23 -9.62 16.11
N TRP A 170 -3.95 -9.91 16.37
CA TRP A 170 -3.31 -11.14 15.90
C TRP A 170 -3.84 -12.38 16.66
N PRO A 171 -4.61 -13.29 16.06
CA PRO A 171 -5.24 -14.36 16.81
C PRO A 171 -4.21 -15.38 17.29
N GLY A 172 -4.51 -16.13 18.36
CA GLY A 172 -3.69 -17.26 18.81
C GLY A 172 -3.79 -18.50 17.90
N HIS A 173 -4.91 -18.66 17.20
CA HIS A 173 -5.23 -19.79 16.33
C HIS A 173 -5.09 -19.47 14.82
N PRO A 174 -5.04 -20.48 13.93
CA PRO A 174 -4.83 -20.29 12.50
C PRO A 174 -6.10 -20.07 11.68
N PHE A 175 -7.29 -20.08 12.30
CA PHE A 175 -8.55 -19.94 11.57
C PHE A 175 -8.60 -18.63 10.79
N LEU A 176 -9.19 -18.66 9.59
CA LEU A 176 -9.42 -17.47 8.77
C LEU A 176 -10.74 -16.80 9.15
N PHE A 177 -10.95 -15.58 8.65
CA PHE A 177 -12.24 -14.90 8.71
C PHE A 177 -13.38 -15.81 8.19
N PRO A 178 -14.55 -15.85 8.84
CA PRO A 178 -15.01 -14.99 9.94
C PRO A 178 -14.60 -15.43 11.36
N LEU A 179 -13.90 -16.55 11.52
CA LEU A 179 -13.54 -17.08 12.85
C LEU A 179 -12.35 -16.35 13.50
N SER A 180 -11.67 -15.46 12.76
CA SER A 180 -10.58 -14.63 13.27
C SER A 180 -10.37 -13.38 12.41
N SER A 181 -9.41 -12.54 12.79
CA SER A 181 -8.97 -11.40 11.98
C SER A 181 -8.14 -11.76 10.75
N LEU A 182 -7.70 -13.01 10.59
CA LEU A 182 -6.85 -13.43 9.47
C LEU A 182 -7.64 -13.48 8.16
N ARG A 183 -7.21 -12.68 7.20
CA ARG A 183 -7.66 -12.69 5.80
C ARG A 183 -6.98 -13.80 5.01
N ASP A 184 -5.70 -14.03 5.29
CA ASP A 184 -4.85 -15.00 4.61
C ASP A 184 -4.21 -15.95 5.63
N ALA A 185 -3.88 -17.17 5.21
CA ALA A 185 -3.20 -18.13 6.07
C ALA A 185 -1.85 -17.58 6.55
N ARG A 186 -1.43 -17.92 7.77
CA ARG A 186 -0.14 -17.47 8.32
C ARG A 186 1.05 -17.85 7.43
N SER A 187 0.97 -18.99 6.73
CA SER A 187 1.99 -19.42 5.75
C SER A 187 2.23 -18.40 4.64
N SER A 188 1.26 -17.53 4.33
CA SER A 188 1.42 -16.44 3.35
C SER A 188 2.53 -15.46 3.74
N LEU A 189 2.89 -15.37 5.03
CA LEU A 189 4.00 -14.55 5.52
C LEU A 189 5.37 -15.01 4.99
N ARG A 190 5.50 -16.24 4.48
CA ARG A 190 6.72 -16.70 3.79
C ARG A 190 7.07 -15.86 2.56
N ARG A 191 6.11 -15.11 2.01
CA ARG A 191 6.32 -14.22 0.87
C ARG A 191 6.79 -12.82 1.28
N ALA A 192 6.69 -12.47 2.55
CA ALA A 192 7.15 -11.18 3.03
C ALA A 192 8.67 -11.16 3.08
N HIS A 193 9.24 -10.03 2.66
CA HIS A 193 10.65 -9.72 2.84
C HIS A 193 10.88 -8.98 4.17
N VAL A 194 9.89 -8.23 4.63
CA VAL A 194 9.88 -7.55 5.93
C VAL A 194 8.48 -7.67 6.54
N ILE A 195 8.42 -7.94 7.85
CA ILE A 195 7.20 -7.80 8.64
C ILE A 195 7.29 -6.54 9.49
N ILE A 196 6.21 -5.76 9.54
CA ILE A 196 6.08 -4.61 10.44
C ILE A 196 4.93 -4.86 11.42
N LEU A 197 5.23 -4.87 12.71
CA LEU A 197 4.26 -4.94 13.79
C LEU A 197 3.72 -3.54 14.07
N THR A 198 2.40 -3.38 14.00
CA THR A 198 1.70 -2.13 14.28
C THR A 198 0.75 -2.27 15.46
N LYS A 199 0.40 -1.13 16.09
CA LYS A 199 -0.47 -1.06 17.28
C LYS A 199 0.02 -1.96 18.42
N TYR A 200 1.34 -2.02 18.59
CA TYR A 200 1.98 -2.82 19.62
C TYR A 200 2.02 -2.09 20.97
N GLU A 201 1.90 -0.76 20.95
CA GLU A 201 1.94 0.13 22.11
C GLU A 201 0.83 -0.19 23.11
N GLN A 202 -0.30 -0.69 22.62
CA GLN A 202 -1.47 -1.09 23.42
C GLN A 202 -1.39 -2.55 23.91
N CYS A 203 -0.27 -3.25 23.68
CA CYS A 203 -0.14 -4.70 23.81
C CYS A 203 1.24 -5.12 24.37
N SER A 204 1.63 -4.57 25.52
CA SER A 204 2.89 -4.91 26.21
C SER A 204 3.02 -6.42 26.43
N GLY A 205 4.22 -6.97 26.19
CA GLY A 205 4.54 -8.42 26.27
C GLY A 205 4.03 -9.28 25.12
N ARG A 206 2.82 -9.03 24.59
CA ARG A 206 2.29 -9.76 23.43
C ARG A 206 3.09 -9.45 22.16
N ALA A 207 3.53 -8.21 21.99
CA ALA A 207 4.35 -7.79 20.87
C ALA A 207 5.69 -8.54 20.83
N ASP A 208 6.37 -8.65 21.98
CA ASP A 208 7.67 -9.32 22.08
C ASP A 208 7.55 -10.83 21.77
N ALA A 209 6.55 -11.49 22.36
CA ALA A 209 6.29 -12.91 22.10
C ALA A 209 5.94 -13.18 20.63
N LEU A 210 5.12 -12.31 20.02
CA LEU A 210 4.78 -12.41 18.60
C LEU A 210 6.00 -12.19 17.71
N GLU A 211 6.79 -11.15 17.99
CA GLU A 211 8.02 -10.85 17.25
C GLU A 211 8.99 -12.03 17.27
N ALA A 212 9.29 -12.57 18.45
CA ALA A 212 10.17 -13.74 18.60
C ALA A 212 9.65 -14.95 17.83
N SER A 213 8.33 -15.21 17.89
CA SER A 213 7.69 -16.30 17.16
C SER A 213 7.80 -16.13 15.64
N LEU A 214 7.59 -14.92 15.12
CA LEU A 214 7.67 -14.61 13.69
C LEU A 214 9.11 -14.72 13.17
N ARG A 215 10.08 -14.15 13.89
CA ARG A 215 11.51 -14.25 13.54
C ARG A 215 11.96 -15.71 13.48
N ARG A 216 11.61 -16.51 14.50
CA ARG A 216 11.94 -17.95 14.55
C ARG A 216 11.31 -18.73 13.41
N ARG A 217 10.03 -18.46 13.10
CA ARG A 217 9.27 -19.25 12.12
C ARG A 217 9.58 -18.91 10.66
N TYR A 218 9.79 -17.63 10.36
CA TYR A 218 9.92 -17.15 8.97
C TYR A 218 11.34 -16.72 8.60
N ARG A 219 12.23 -16.49 9.58
CA ARG A 219 13.62 -16.06 9.37
C ARG A 219 13.74 -14.80 8.49
N ILE A 220 12.80 -13.86 8.68
CA ILE A 220 12.77 -12.55 8.00
C ILE A 220 12.83 -11.42 9.03
N PRO A 221 13.31 -10.23 8.65
CA PRO A 221 13.27 -9.04 9.49
C PRO A 221 11.85 -8.75 9.99
N VAL A 222 11.73 -8.51 11.29
CA VAL A 222 10.51 -8.02 11.93
C VAL A 222 10.84 -6.68 12.55
N LEU A 223 10.07 -5.65 12.23
CA LEU A 223 10.24 -4.29 12.74
C LEU A 223 8.97 -3.87 13.48
N ARG A 224 9.07 -2.80 14.28
CA ARG A 224 7.93 -2.17 14.93
C ARG A 224 7.68 -0.82 14.27
N GLY A 225 6.43 -0.56 13.92
CA GLY A 225 5.97 0.70 13.32
C GLY A 225 4.86 1.30 14.18
N GLY A 226 5.12 2.46 14.74
CA GLY A 226 4.18 3.21 15.57
C GLY A 226 3.68 4.48 14.89
N TYR A 227 2.68 5.10 15.50
CA TYR A 227 2.19 6.41 15.11
C TYR A 227 2.37 7.41 16.22
N GLN A 228 2.84 8.60 15.87
CA GLN A 228 2.81 9.76 16.74
C GLN A 228 1.84 10.78 16.13
N VAL A 229 0.92 11.28 16.96
CA VAL A 229 0.08 12.41 16.57
C VAL A 229 0.98 13.65 16.56
N VAL A 230 1.18 14.23 15.39
CA VAL A 230 2.05 15.41 15.20
C VAL A 230 1.25 16.72 15.06
N GLY A 231 -0.07 16.64 14.93
CA GLY A 231 -0.94 17.81 14.78
C GLY A 231 -2.29 17.46 14.15
N TRP A 232 -3.11 18.50 13.95
CA TRP A 232 -4.41 18.42 13.29
C TRP A 232 -4.37 19.22 11.99
N GLU A 233 -4.85 18.62 10.91
CA GLU A 233 -5.00 19.30 9.62
C GLU A 233 -6.48 19.30 9.23
N ARG A 234 -6.99 20.48 8.84
CA ARG A 234 -8.38 20.60 8.39
C ARG A 234 -8.47 20.12 6.93
N LEU A 235 -9.05 18.94 6.71
CA LEU A 235 -9.12 18.31 5.39
C LEU A 235 -10.21 18.88 4.46
N ILE A 236 -11.18 19.62 5.00
CA ILE A 236 -12.29 20.22 4.23
C ILE A 236 -12.60 21.61 4.80
N SER A 237 -12.53 22.63 3.96
CA SER A 237 -13.11 23.95 4.23
C SER A 237 -14.60 23.88 3.87
N GLY A 238 -15.47 24.00 4.87
CA GLY A 238 -16.86 24.38 4.65
C GLY A 238 -16.97 25.89 4.47
#